data_AF-A0A957R1N8-F1
#
_entry.id   AF-A0A957R1N8-F1
#
_cell.length_a   1.000
_cell.length_b   1.000
_cell.length_c   1.000
_cell.angle_alpha   90.00
_cell.angle_beta   90.00
_cell.angle_gamma   90.00
#
_symmetry.space_group_name_H-M   'P 1'
#
loop_
_entity.id
_entity.type
_entity.pdbx_description
1 polymer ?
#
loop_
_entity_poly.entity_id
_entity_poly.type
_entity_poly.pdbx_seq_one_letter_code
_entity_poly.pdbx_strand_id
1 'polypeptide(L)'
;EWQLARARAVRCQIACFNNDLATAEPLAAQALSTLPGSDYHFRVSVHHALGEAYRQAARWAEARNQLTLALTLPPPGEQPIRATHIYGALADVALQQGQLRSAAEQWHNALAYIEKRESWGQFPLPLIGWVHIRLAELHYEWNDLDAARQHSARGLAIAEAGGATEAMLAG
;
A
#
# COMPACT_ATOMS: atom_id res chain seq x y z
N GLU A 1 -2.79 25.32 -16.20
CA GLU A 1 -3.90 24.39 -15.85
C GLU A 1 -3.41 23.12 -15.17
N TRP A 2 -2.52 22.35 -15.80
CA TRP A 2 -2.00 21.08 -15.25
C TRP A 2 -1.19 21.23 -13.93
N GLN A 3 -0.43 22.30 -13.75
CA GLN A 3 0.29 22.58 -12.48
C GLN A 3 -0.68 22.78 -11.30
N LEU A 4 -1.82 23.45 -11.55
CA LEU A 4 -2.87 23.59 -10.55
C LEU A 4 -3.52 22.23 -10.24
N ALA A 5 -3.68 21.36 -11.24
CA ALA A 5 -4.18 20.00 -11.04
C ALA A 5 -3.23 19.14 -10.19
N ARG A 6 -1.90 19.29 -10.36
CA ARG A 6 -0.89 18.66 -9.48
C ARG A 6 -0.98 19.18 -8.06
N ALA A 7 -1.10 20.49 -7.87
CA ALA A 7 -1.30 21.08 -6.55
C ALA A 7 -2.59 20.57 -5.88
N ARG A 8 -3.68 20.42 -6.64
CA ARG A 8 -4.93 19.79 -6.14
C ARG A 8 -4.72 18.33 -5.77
N ALA A 9 -3.97 17.56 -6.55
CA ALA A 9 -3.63 16.17 -6.22
C ALA A 9 -2.83 16.06 -4.90
N VAL A 10 -1.91 16.99 -4.64
CA VAL A 10 -1.19 17.05 -3.36
C VAL A 10 -2.13 17.44 -2.22
N ARG A 11 -2.98 18.46 -2.41
CA ARG A 11 -3.96 18.86 -1.37
C ARG A 11 -4.97 17.75 -1.08
N CYS A 12 -5.39 16.99 -2.09
CA CYS A 12 -6.20 15.80 -1.93
C CYS A 12 -5.50 14.76 -1.03
N GLN A 13 -4.22 14.48 -1.28
CA GLN A 13 -3.45 13.54 -0.44
C GLN A 13 -3.40 14.02 1.00
N ILE A 14 -3.10 15.29 1.25
CA ILE A 14 -3.09 15.87 2.61
C ILE A 14 -4.46 15.73 3.28
N ALA A 15 -5.56 16.03 2.57
CA ALA A 15 -6.91 15.84 3.10
C ALA A 15 -7.21 14.38 3.43
N CYS A 16 -6.79 13.43 2.57
CA CYS A 16 -6.91 11.99 2.83
C CYS A 16 -6.12 11.55 4.07
N PHE A 17 -4.89 12.05 4.26
CA PHE A 17 -4.09 11.76 5.45
C PHE A 17 -4.76 12.24 6.75
N ASN A 18 -5.51 13.33 6.68
CA ASN A 18 -6.30 13.85 7.79
C ASN A 18 -7.70 13.19 7.90
N ASN A 19 -7.99 12.19 7.07
CA ASN A 19 -9.29 11.54 6.93
C ASN A 19 -10.46 12.52 6.65
N ASP A 20 -10.16 13.67 6.05
CA ASP A 20 -11.14 14.67 5.61
C ASP A 20 -11.61 14.32 4.19
N LEU A 21 -12.49 13.32 4.11
CA LEU A 21 -13.07 12.87 2.85
C LEU A 21 -13.92 13.95 2.17
N ALA A 22 -14.55 14.84 2.94
CA ALA A 22 -15.38 15.93 2.41
C ALA A 22 -14.55 16.91 1.58
N THR A 23 -13.31 17.19 2.00
CA THR A 23 -12.37 18.00 1.21
C THR A 23 -11.62 17.18 0.16
N ALA A 24 -11.27 15.93 0.46
CA ALA A 24 -10.46 15.10 -0.44
C ALA A 24 -11.18 14.75 -1.75
N GLU A 25 -12.45 14.31 -1.69
CA GLU A 25 -13.23 13.89 -2.86
C GLU A 25 -13.35 14.97 -3.95
N PRO A 26 -13.75 16.23 -3.65
CA PRO A 26 -13.83 17.27 -4.69
C PRO A 26 -12.46 17.65 -5.23
N LEU A 27 -11.40 17.64 -4.41
CA LEU A 27 -10.04 17.91 -4.87
C LEU A 27 -9.55 16.80 -5.80
N ALA A 28 -9.83 15.54 -5.48
CA ALA A 28 -9.51 14.40 -6.32
C ALA A 28 -10.22 14.50 -7.68
N ALA A 29 -11.52 14.76 -7.68
CA ALA A 29 -12.32 14.90 -8.90
C ALA A 29 -11.76 15.99 -9.81
N GLN A 30 -11.49 17.19 -9.26
CA GLN A 30 -10.90 18.30 -10.01
C GLN A 30 -9.47 18.02 -10.49
N ALA A 31 -8.68 17.29 -9.71
CA ALA A 31 -7.33 16.92 -10.12
C ALA A 31 -7.38 15.92 -11.28
N LEU A 32 -8.15 14.83 -11.14
CA LEU A 32 -8.23 13.75 -12.13
C LEU A 32 -8.88 14.18 -13.45
N SER A 33 -9.79 15.16 -13.43
CA SER A 33 -10.39 15.73 -14.64
C SER A 33 -9.42 16.56 -15.47
N THR A 34 -8.38 17.11 -14.85
CA THR A 34 -7.46 18.06 -15.49
C THR A 34 -6.06 17.50 -15.67
N LEU A 35 -5.64 16.51 -14.87
CA LEU A 35 -4.34 15.86 -15.04
C LEU A 35 -4.25 15.14 -16.40
N PRO A 36 -3.11 15.22 -17.10
CA PRO A 36 -2.90 14.44 -18.31
C PRO A 36 -3.02 12.96 -18.00
N GLY A 37 -3.49 12.17 -18.97
CA GLY A 37 -3.52 10.70 -18.85
C GLY A 37 -2.14 10.11 -18.54
N SER A 38 -1.09 10.73 -19.07
CA SER A 38 0.32 10.34 -18.86
C SER A 38 0.92 10.78 -17.52
N ASP A 39 0.22 11.59 -16.71
CA ASP A 39 0.73 12.02 -15.41
C ASP A 39 0.43 10.99 -14.31
N TYR A 40 0.92 9.78 -14.55
CA TYR A 40 0.63 8.60 -13.75
C TYR A 40 1.03 8.79 -12.30
N HIS A 41 2.13 9.50 -12.03
CA HIS A 41 2.59 9.75 -10.66
C HIS A 41 1.51 10.41 -9.80
N PHE A 42 0.91 11.51 -10.26
CA PHE A 42 -0.13 12.19 -9.51
C PHE A 42 -1.47 11.44 -9.54
N ARG A 43 -1.84 10.81 -10.66
CA ARG A 43 -3.08 10.03 -10.75
C ARG A 43 -3.08 8.84 -9.79
N VAL A 44 -2.00 8.05 -9.79
CA VAL A 44 -1.79 6.94 -8.84
C VAL A 44 -1.82 7.44 -7.41
N SER A 45 -1.21 8.61 -7.14
CA SER A 45 -1.19 9.18 -5.79
C SER A 45 -2.58 9.58 -5.28
N VAL A 46 -3.43 10.14 -6.13
CA VAL A 46 -4.81 10.46 -5.77
C VAL A 46 -5.61 9.19 -5.48
N HIS A 47 -5.55 8.20 -6.37
CA HIS A 47 -6.28 6.94 -6.18
C HIS A 47 -5.80 6.18 -4.93
N HIS A 48 -4.49 6.09 -4.69
CA HIS A 48 -3.96 5.44 -3.50
C HIS A 48 -4.42 6.15 -2.22
N ALA A 49 -4.34 7.49 -2.16
CA ALA A 49 -4.72 8.24 -0.98
C ALA A 49 -6.22 8.16 -0.68
N LEU A 50 -7.08 8.25 -1.70
CA LEU A 50 -8.52 8.01 -1.52
C LEU A 50 -8.80 6.59 -1.05
N GLY A 51 -8.10 5.60 -1.62
CA GLY A 51 -8.20 4.20 -1.21
C GLY A 51 -7.94 4.02 0.29
N GLU A 52 -6.85 4.61 0.79
CA GLU A 52 -6.49 4.56 2.21
C GLU A 52 -7.49 5.33 3.11
N ALA A 53 -7.96 6.50 2.69
CA ALA A 53 -8.94 7.25 3.46
C ALA A 53 -10.29 6.53 3.52
N TYR A 54 -10.75 5.93 2.42
CA TYR A 54 -11.94 5.08 2.42
C TYR A 54 -11.76 3.84 3.30
N ARG A 55 -10.59 3.23 3.32
CA ARG A 55 -10.27 2.09 4.20
C ARG A 55 -10.39 2.50 5.67
N GLN A 56 -9.84 3.65 6.04
CA GLN A 56 -9.95 4.20 7.40
C GLN A 56 -11.39 4.54 7.79
N ALA A 57 -12.20 5.00 6.83
CA ALA A 57 -13.62 5.27 7.01
C ALA A 57 -14.53 4.02 6.89
N ALA A 58 -13.96 2.81 6.80
CA ALA A 58 -14.68 1.55 6.58
C ALA A 58 -15.57 1.52 5.31
N ARG A 59 -15.28 2.37 4.33
CA ARG A 59 -15.93 2.41 3.01
C ARG A 59 -15.25 1.41 2.07
N TRP A 60 -15.38 0.12 2.40
CA TRP A 60 -14.59 -0.97 1.82
C TRP A 60 -14.73 -1.12 0.30
N ALA A 61 -15.94 -0.89 -0.24
CA ALA A 61 -16.19 -0.99 -1.67
C ALA A 61 -15.46 0.12 -2.43
N GLU A 62 -15.56 1.37 -1.97
CA GLU A 62 -14.83 2.48 -2.57
C GLU A 62 -13.32 2.35 -2.39
N ALA A 63 -12.86 1.90 -1.22
CA ALA A 63 -11.44 1.63 -0.95
C ALA A 63 -10.86 0.66 -1.98
N ARG A 64 -11.50 -0.51 -2.15
CA ARG A 64 -11.09 -1.51 -3.14
C ARG A 64 -11.03 -0.91 -4.54
N ASN A 65 -12.08 -0.20 -4.96
CA ASN A 65 -12.15 0.38 -6.30
C ASN A 65 -10.99 1.34 -6.57
N GLN A 66 -10.69 2.25 -5.63
CA GLN A 66 -9.60 3.22 -5.80
C GLN A 66 -8.21 2.56 -5.76
N LEU A 67 -7.99 1.61 -4.85
CA LEU A 67 -6.72 0.87 -4.76
C LEU A 67 -6.46 0.03 -6.02
N THR A 68 -7.49 -0.65 -6.55
CA THR A 68 -7.38 -1.37 -7.83
C THR A 68 -7.06 -0.42 -8.98
N LEU A 69 -7.73 0.73 -9.08
CA LEU A 69 -7.40 1.73 -10.10
C LEU A 69 -5.95 2.19 -10.00
N ALA A 70 -5.43 2.41 -8.79
CA ALA A 70 -4.04 2.79 -8.56
C ALA A 70 -3.03 1.74 -9.10
N LEU A 71 -3.36 0.45 -9.05
CA LEU A 71 -2.53 -0.63 -9.61
C LEU A 71 -2.65 -0.78 -11.14
N THR A 72 -3.79 -0.39 -11.72
CA THR A 72 -4.01 -0.51 -13.19
C THR A 72 -3.29 0.57 -14.01
N LEU A 73 -2.85 1.66 -13.37
CA LEU A 73 -2.16 2.76 -14.05
C LEU A 73 -0.68 2.40 -14.31
N PRO A 74 -0.16 2.56 -15.54
CA PRO A 74 1.24 2.27 -15.86
C PRO A 74 2.25 3.22 -15.21
N PRO A 75 3.52 2.81 -15.01
CA PRO A 75 3.99 1.46 -14.73
C PRO A 75 4.18 1.28 -13.21
N PRO A 76 3.53 0.30 -12.57
CA PRO A 76 3.78 -0.02 -11.17
C PRO A 76 5.24 -0.48 -10.91
N GLY A 77 6.03 -0.75 -11.96
CA GLY A 77 7.46 -1.04 -11.88
C GLY A 77 8.35 0.16 -11.52
N GLU A 78 7.86 1.40 -11.66
CA GLU A 78 8.61 2.59 -11.23
C GLU A 78 8.41 2.93 -9.75
N GLN A 79 7.44 2.29 -9.08
CA GLN A 79 7.10 2.57 -7.68
C GLN A 79 6.80 1.28 -6.89
N PRO A 80 7.77 0.36 -6.78
CA PRO A 80 7.56 -0.96 -6.16
C PRO A 80 7.15 -0.87 -4.69
N ILE A 81 7.66 0.11 -3.95
CA ILE A 81 7.27 0.41 -2.56
C ILE A 81 5.78 0.73 -2.48
N ARG A 82 5.31 1.65 -3.35
CA ARG A 82 3.90 2.05 -3.37
C ARG A 82 2.99 0.88 -3.75
N ALA A 83 3.38 0.08 -4.75
CA ALA A 83 2.61 -1.09 -5.15
C ALA A 83 2.44 -2.08 -3.97
N THR A 84 3.53 -2.31 -3.22
CA THR A 84 3.52 -3.17 -2.02
C THR A 84 2.55 -2.65 -0.96
N HIS A 85 2.52 -1.34 -0.71
CA HIS A 85 1.52 -0.73 0.18
C HIS A 85 0.09 -0.91 -0.33
N ILE A 86 -0.16 -0.68 -1.62
CA ILE A 86 -1.50 -0.82 -2.19
C ILE A 86 -2.00 -2.27 -2.09
N TYR A 87 -1.13 -3.25 -2.35
CA TYR A 87 -1.46 -4.65 -2.15
C TYR A 87 -1.79 -4.98 -0.70
N GLY A 88 -0.99 -4.49 0.26
CA GLY A 88 -1.30 -4.66 1.68
C GLY A 88 -2.65 -4.04 2.08
N ALA A 89 -2.97 -2.86 1.53
CA ALA A 89 -4.26 -2.21 1.75
C ALA A 89 -5.44 -3.01 1.16
N LEU A 90 -5.29 -3.58 -0.04
CA LEU A 90 -6.28 -4.46 -0.64
C LEU A 90 -6.46 -5.75 0.18
N ALA A 91 -5.37 -6.28 0.75
CA ALA A 91 -5.42 -7.42 1.63
C ALA A 91 -6.22 -7.13 2.91
N ASP A 92 -5.99 -5.96 3.51
CA ASP A 92 -6.76 -5.49 4.66
C ASP A 92 -8.25 -5.36 4.33
N VAL A 93 -8.58 -4.79 3.17
CA VAL A 93 -9.98 -4.70 2.70
C VAL A 93 -10.60 -6.09 2.56
N ALA A 94 -9.87 -7.06 1.99
CA ALA A 94 -10.33 -8.44 1.87
C ALA A 94 -10.54 -9.12 3.24
N LEU A 95 -9.63 -8.90 4.19
CA LEU A 95 -9.75 -9.41 5.56
C LEU A 95 -10.99 -8.88 6.27
N GLN A 96 -11.27 -7.58 6.18
CA GLN A 96 -12.48 -6.98 6.75
C GLN A 96 -13.78 -7.53 6.15
N GLN A 97 -13.69 -8.19 4.99
CA GLN A 97 -14.81 -8.86 4.32
C GLN A 97 -14.80 -10.38 4.52
N GLY A 98 -13.92 -10.93 5.37
CA GLY A 98 -13.79 -12.37 5.62
C GLY A 98 -13.17 -13.15 4.47
N GLN A 99 -12.52 -12.48 3.51
CA GLN A 99 -11.98 -13.08 2.29
C GLN A 99 -10.50 -13.48 2.47
N LEU A 100 -10.22 -14.42 3.38
CA LEU A 100 -8.84 -14.83 3.74
C LEU A 100 -7.98 -15.20 2.52
N ARG A 101 -8.52 -15.95 1.55
CA ARG A 101 -7.77 -16.34 0.33
C ARG A 101 -7.37 -15.14 -0.51
N SER A 102 -8.31 -14.21 -0.72
CA SER A 102 -8.01 -12.99 -1.47
C SER A 102 -6.98 -12.13 -0.73
N ALA A 103 -7.08 -12.03 0.60
CA ALA A 103 -6.06 -11.33 1.39
C ALA A 103 -4.66 -11.93 1.22
N ALA A 104 -4.55 -13.26 1.29
CA ALA A 104 -3.28 -13.94 1.07
C ALA A 104 -2.72 -13.69 -0.32
N GLU A 105 -3.54 -13.76 -1.37
CA GLU A 105 -3.12 -13.44 -2.74
C GLU A 105 -2.52 -12.03 -2.82
N GLN A 106 -3.16 -11.04 -2.19
CA GLN A 106 -2.63 -9.67 -2.18
C GLN A 106 -1.29 -9.57 -1.42
N TRP A 107 -1.13 -10.23 -0.28
CA TRP A 107 0.16 -10.25 0.43
C TRP A 107 1.27 -10.96 -0.34
N HIS A 108 0.94 -12.04 -1.06
CA HIS A 108 1.89 -12.70 -1.95
C HIS A 108 2.28 -11.79 -3.12
N ASN A 109 1.34 -11.01 -3.67
CA ASN A 109 1.66 -10.00 -4.68
C ASN A 109 2.61 -8.93 -4.11
N ALA A 110 2.38 -8.47 -2.88
CA ALA A 110 3.28 -7.54 -2.19
C ALA A 110 4.70 -8.14 -2.03
N LEU A 111 4.79 -9.40 -1.57
CA LEU A 111 6.06 -10.10 -1.42
C LEU A 111 6.79 -10.27 -2.77
N ALA A 112 6.07 -10.60 -3.84
CA ALA A 112 6.65 -10.75 -5.17
C ALA A 112 7.29 -9.45 -5.69
N TYR A 113 6.81 -8.26 -5.26
CA TYR A 113 7.49 -7.00 -5.58
C TYR A 113 8.78 -6.80 -4.78
N ILE A 114 8.82 -7.24 -3.52
CA ILE A 114 10.01 -7.18 -2.67
C ILE A 114 11.10 -8.13 -3.19
N GLU A 115 10.71 -9.34 -3.62
CA GLU A 115 11.64 -10.39 -4.04
C GLU A 115 12.22 -10.18 -5.46
N LYS A 116 11.62 -9.28 -6.26
CA LYS A 116 12.16 -8.91 -7.58
C LYS A 116 13.60 -8.42 -7.46
N ARG A 117 14.47 -9.00 -8.29
CA ARG A 117 15.90 -8.68 -8.29
C ARG A 117 16.18 -7.20 -8.55
N GLU A 118 15.38 -6.55 -9.40
CA GLU A 118 15.55 -5.11 -9.66
C GLU A 118 15.22 -4.23 -8.45
N SER A 119 14.54 -4.75 -7.43
CA SER A 119 14.10 -4.01 -6.25
C SER A 119 14.95 -4.26 -4.99
N TRP A 120 16.01 -5.06 -5.10
CA TRP A 120 16.90 -5.34 -3.96
C TRP A 120 17.54 -4.06 -3.41
N GLY A 121 17.50 -3.90 -2.09
CA GLY A 121 18.02 -2.72 -1.39
C GLY A 121 17.15 -1.45 -1.51
N GLN A 122 16.02 -1.49 -2.23
CA GLN A 122 15.13 -0.34 -2.36
C GLN A 122 14.05 -0.28 -1.30
N PHE A 123 13.71 -1.41 -0.69
CA PHE A 123 12.64 -1.52 0.30
C PHE A 123 13.13 -1.20 1.71
N PRO A 124 12.41 -0.34 2.47
CA PRO A 124 12.66 -0.18 3.89
C PRO A 124 12.47 -1.51 4.63
N LEU A 125 13.38 -1.84 5.55
CA LEU A 125 13.27 -3.06 6.36
C LEU A 125 11.92 -3.20 7.08
N PRO A 126 11.34 -2.14 7.68
CA PRO A 126 10.02 -2.25 8.31
C PRO A 126 8.91 -2.70 7.36
N LEU A 127 8.95 -2.29 6.08
CA LEU A 127 7.96 -2.68 5.08
C LEU A 127 8.07 -4.16 4.72
N ILE A 128 9.29 -4.69 4.62
CA ILE A 128 9.53 -6.11 4.36
C ILE A 128 9.09 -6.96 5.55
N GLY A 129 9.45 -6.52 6.77
CA GLY A 129 9.06 -7.19 8.01
C GLY A 129 7.55 -7.28 8.15
N TRP A 130 6.84 -6.18 7.86
CA TRP A 130 5.38 -6.13 7.87
C TRP A 130 4.75 -7.17 6.95
N VAL A 131 5.18 -7.27 5.69
CA VAL A 131 4.64 -8.25 4.72
C VAL A 131 4.81 -9.68 5.23
N HIS A 132 5.96 -10.03 5.80
CA HIS A 132 6.17 -11.36 6.36
C HIS A 132 5.30 -11.63 7.61
N ILE A 133 5.12 -10.65 8.50
CA ILE A 133 4.23 -10.82 9.66
C ILE A 133 2.79 -11.08 9.20
N ARG A 134 2.28 -10.34 8.21
CA ARG A 134 0.92 -10.51 7.69
C ARG A 134 0.71 -11.86 6.99
N LEU A 135 1.72 -12.36 6.28
CA LEU A 135 1.68 -13.73 5.73
C LEU A 135 1.67 -14.78 6.84
N ALA A 136 2.45 -14.59 7.90
CA ALA A 136 2.47 -15.52 9.02
C ALA A 136 1.11 -15.62 9.72
N GLU A 137 0.44 -14.50 9.96
CA GLU A 137 -0.92 -14.45 10.49
C GLU A 137 -1.88 -15.27 9.63
N LEU A 138 -1.85 -15.11 8.31
CA LEU A 138 -2.72 -15.84 7.40
C LEU A 138 -2.46 -17.35 7.37
N HIS A 139 -1.19 -17.75 7.37
CA HIS A 139 -0.84 -19.17 7.47
C HIS A 139 -1.27 -19.77 8.81
N TYR A 140 -1.18 -19.00 9.91
CA TYR A 140 -1.68 -19.42 11.21
C TYR A 140 -3.20 -19.64 11.19
N GLU A 141 -3.97 -18.72 10.61
CA GLU A 141 -5.43 -18.87 10.44
C GLU A 141 -5.82 -20.10 9.59
N TRP A 142 -4.92 -20.55 8.71
CA TRP A 142 -5.09 -21.77 7.92
C TRP A 142 -4.51 -23.03 8.56
N ASN A 143 -3.99 -22.93 9.79
CA ASN A 143 -3.34 -24.02 10.51
C ASN A 143 -2.10 -24.59 9.76
N ASP A 144 -1.48 -23.78 8.90
CA ASP A 144 -0.18 -24.07 8.29
C ASP A 144 0.93 -23.50 9.18
N LEU A 145 1.14 -24.19 10.30
CA LEU A 145 1.99 -23.69 11.38
C LEU A 145 3.47 -23.62 11.00
N ASP A 146 3.91 -24.43 10.03
CA ASP A 146 5.29 -24.42 9.54
C ASP A 146 5.57 -23.15 8.71
N ALA A 147 4.68 -22.82 7.76
CA ALA A 147 4.79 -21.59 6.99
C ALA A 147 4.62 -20.35 7.88
N ALA A 148 3.67 -20.39 8.83
CA ALA A 148 3.48 -19.31 9.80
C ALA A 148 4.77 -19.04 10.58
N ARG A 149 5.40 -20.09 11.13
CA ARG A 149 6.66 -19.97 11.88
C ARG A 149 7.79 -19.40 11.02
N GLN A 150 7.93 -19.87 9.78
CA GLN A 150 8.96 -19.39 8.87
C GLN A 150 8.81 -17.89 8.58
N HIS A 151 7.58 -17.46 8.27
CA HIS A 151 7.28 -16.06 8.00
C HIS A 151 7.43 -15.18 9.24
N SER A 152 6.95 -15.59 10.41
CA SER A 152 7.15 -14.86 11.66
C SER A 152 8.64 -14.69 11.99
N ALA A 153 9.44 -15.75 11.86
CA ALA A 153 10.88 -15.69 12.14
C ALA A 153 11.61 -14.71 11.20
N ARG A 154 11.28 -14.71 9.90
CA ARG A 154 11.83 -13.74 8.94
C ARG A 154 11.39 -12.31 9.26
N GLY A 155 10.11 -12.10 9.53
CA GLY A 155 9.57 -10.79 9.88
C GLY A 155 10.24 -10.19 11.11
N LEU A 156 10.41 -11.00 12.17
CA LEU A 156 11.09 -10.61 13.40
C LEU A 156 12.56 -10.23 13.15
N ALA A 157 13.33 -11.09 12.48
CA ALA A 157 14.74 -10.82 12.20
C ALA A 157 14.95 -9.52 11.42
N ILE A 158 14.04 -9.20 10.48
CA ILE A 158 14.08 -7.97 9.70
C ILE A 158 13.72 -6.75 10.55
N ALA A 159 12.69 -6.86 11.40
CA ALA A 159 12.30 -5.78 12.30
C ALA A 159 13.42 -5.44 13.31
N GLU A 160 14.08 -6.46 13.87
CA GLU A 160 15.24 -6.29 14.76
C GLU A 160 16.42 -5.60 14.05
N ALA A 161 16.74 -6.03 12.82
CA ALA A 161 17.78 -5.39 12.02
C ALA A 161 17.46 -3.92 11.72
N GLY A 162 16.20 -3.60 11.40
CA GLY A 162 15.73 -2.24 11.15
C GLY A 162 15.88 -1.34 12.38
N GLY A 163 15.43 -1.81 13.55
CA GLY A 163 15.57 -1.06 14.81
C GLY A 163 17.03 -0.82 15.21
N ALA A 164 17.92 -1.80 14.97
CA ALA A 164 19.35 -1.64 15.22
C ALA A 164 19.97 -0.56 14.31
N THR A 165 19.59 -0.50 13.03
CA THR A 165 20.09 0.53 12.11
C THR A 165 19.58 1.94 12.44
N GLU A 166 18.32 2.09 12.84
CA GLU A 166 17.78 3.39 13.26
C GLU A 166 18.45 3.89 14.54
N ALA A 167 18.67 3.00 15.52
CA ALA A 167 19.39 3.34 16.76
C ALA A 167 20.84 3.76 16.51
N MET A 168 21.53 3.14 15.54
CA MET A 168 22.91 3.52 15.15
C MET A 168 23.00 4.87 14.42
N LEU A 169 21.96 5.28 13.68
CA LEU A 169 21.92 6.56 12.98
C LEU A 169 21.49 7.73 13.88
N ALA A 170 20.86 7.44 15.02
CA ALA A 170 20.37 8.44 15.97
C ALA A 170 21.36 8.80 17.10
N GLY A 171 22.53 8.13 17.15
CA GLY A 171 23.62 8.40 18.11
C GLY A 171 24.79 9.14 17.47
#